data_AF-A0A8B7E6T5-F1
#
_entry.id   AF-A0A8B7E6T5-F1
#
_cell.length_a   1.000
_cell.length_b   1.000
_cell.length_c   1.000
_cell.angle_alpha   90.00
_cell.angle_beta   90.00
_cell.angle_gamma   90.00
#
_symmetry.space_group_name_H-M   'P 1'
#
loop_
_entity.id
_entity.type
_entity.pdbx_description
1 polymer ?
#
loop_
_entity_poly.entity_id
_entity_poly.type
_entity_poly.pdbx_seq_one_letter_code
_entity_poly.pdbx_strand_id
1 'polypeptide(L)'
;VYRDSEWLRKDTSKKLRLALTGNKNMIVSRKYVLIIPDITVHRNHLIGNAAGLIQPISDELVIKIGELVKVGVNSVTEMRRHLENFVHINFSSRSMPNKSNKRFFPLDETIRNHMLKARKKMCYSLIDQECLNKKVAEWANNYKEAFIKFRPKGENNLEDNNQDLQKSLLFIFQDK
;
A
#
# COMPACT_ATOMS: atom_id res chain seq x y z
N VAL A 1 -41.30 -23.98 -26.82
CA VAL A 1 -41.71 -24.08 -25.40
C VAL A 1 -40.97 -25.26 -24.78
N TYR A 2 -39.92 -25.00 -24.01
CA TYR A 2 -39.12 -26.06 -23.37
C TYR A 2 -39.88 -26.52 -22.12
N ARG A 3 -40.39 -27.76 -22.12
CA ARG A 3 -41.08 -28.35 -20.96
C ARG A 3 -40.02 -28.94 -20.04
N ASP A 4 -39.53 -28.15 -19.10
CA ASP A 4 -38.70 -28.67 -18.01
C ASP A 4 -39.59 -29.37 -16.98
N SER A 5 -39.63 -30.71 -16.99
CA SER A 5 -40.35 -31.52 -16.01
C SER A 5 -39.40 -32.42 -15.25
N GLU A 6 -39.70 -32.73 -13.98
CA GLU A 6 -38.86 -33.62 -13.17
C GLU A 6 -38.60 -34.96 -13.85
N TRP A 7 -39.63 -35.53 -14.48
CA TRP A 7 -39.52 -36.79 -15.20
C TRP A 7 -38.52 -36.68 -16.35
N LEU A 8 -38.58 -35.61 -17.14
CA LEU A 8 -37.65 -35.38 -18.24
C LEU A 8 -36.22 -35.21 -17.73
N ARG A 9 -36.00 -34.47 -16.64
CA ARG A 9 -34.66 -34.32 -16.02
C ARG A 9 -34.10 -35.66 -15.56
N LYS A 10 -34.92 -36.50 -14.92
CA LYS A 10 -34.53 -37.85 -14.46
C LYS A 10 -34.19 -38.76 -15.65
N ASP A 11 -35.03 -38.78 -16.68
CA ASP A 11 -34.79 -39.56 -17.91
C ASP A 11 -33.50 -39.10 -18.63
N THR A 12 -33.32 -37.80 -18.80
CA THR A 12 -32.13 -37.22 -19.43
C THR A 12 -30.87 -37.52 -18.62
N SER A 13 -30.93 -37.45 -17.29
CA SER A 13 -29.80 -37.82 -16.41
C SER A 13 -29.44 -39.30 -16.54
N LYS A 14 -30.44 -40.19 -16.63
CA LYS A 14 -30.22 -41.64 -16.82
C LYS A 14 -29.54 -41.92 -18.16
N LYS A 15 -30.02 -41.31 -19.25
CA LYS A 15 -29.43 -41.41 -20.59
C LYS A 15 -27.99 -40.88 -20.61
N LEU A 16 -27.74 -39.75 -19.96
CA LEU A 16 -26.40 -39.15 -19.87
C LEU A 16 -25.42 -40.04 -19.12
N ARG A 17 -25.81 -40.63 -17.98
CA ARG A 17 -24.97 -41.59 -17.24
C ARG A 17 -24.62 -42.82 -18.07
N LEU A 18 -25.60 -43.37 -18.80
CA LEU A 18 -25.38 -44.52 -19.69
C LEU A 18 -24.39 -44.18 -20.83
N ALA A 19 -24.53 -43.00 -21.43
CA ALA A 19 -23.62 -42.53 -22.48
C ALA A 19 -22.19 -42.30 -21.95
N LEU A 20 -22.05 -41.80 -20.71
CA LEU A 20 -20.76 -41.61 -20.04
C LEU A 20 -20.05 -42.94 -19.73
N THR A 21 -20.80 -44.01 -19.42
CA THR A 21 -20.21 -45.33 -19.14
C THR A 21 -19.75 -46.08 -20.38
N GLY A 22 -20.34 -45.81 -21.56
CA GLY A 22 -20.10 -46.56 -22.78
C GLY A 22 -19.05 -45.98 -23.73
N ASN A 23 -18.68 -44.71 -23.59
CA ASN A 23 -17.88 -44.00 -24.60
C ASN A 23 -16.44 -43.73 -24.11
N LYS A 24 -15.44 -44.35 -24.78
CA LYS A 24 -14.01 -44.23 -24.42
C LYS A 24 -13.34 -42.93 -24.90
N ASN A 25 -13.98 -42.16 -25.79
CA ASN A 25 -13.40 -40.93 -26.37
C ASN A 25 -14.18 -39.69 -25.92
N MET A 26 -14.12 -39.36 -24.63
CA MET A 26 -14.74 -38.15 -24.09
C MET A 26 -13.72 -37.03 -23.93
N ILE A 27 -13.97 -35.89 -24.58
CA ILE A 27 -13.21 -34.65 -24.36
C ILE A 27 -13.76 -34.00 -23.09
N VAL A 28 -13.04 -34.15 -21.97
CA VAL A 28 -13.40 -33.55 -20.69
C VAL A 28 -12.89 -32.12 -20.66
N SER A 29 -13.77 -31.15 -20.43
CA SER A 29 -13.38 -29.77 -20.12
C SER A 29 -13.91 -29.37 -18.75
N ARG A 30 -13.09 -28.62 -18.00
CA ARG A 30 -13.47 -28.11 -16.68
C ARG A 30 -14.13 -26.74 -16.85
N LYS A 31 -15.36 -26.60 -16.37
CA LYS A 31 -16.08 -25.32 -16.32
C LYS A 31 -16.39 -24.95 -14.88
N TYR A 32 -16.08 -23.72 -14.50
CA TYR A 32 -16.51 -23.15 -13.23
C TYR A 32 -17.79 -22.37 -13.46
N VAL A 33 -18.85 -22.70 -12.73
CA VAL A 33 -20.11 -21.97 -12.74
C VAL A 33 -20.22 -21.24 -11.41
N LEU A 34 -20.05 -19.92 -11.45
CA LEU A 34 -20.21 -19.05 -10.29
C LEU A 34 -21.65 -18.55 -10.27
N ILE A 35 -22.38 -18.85 -9.19
CA ILE A 35 -23.70 -18.28 -8.93
C ILE A 35 -23.49 -17.17 -7.91
N ILE A 36 -23.51 -15.92 -8.38
CA ILE A 36 -23.41 -14.75 -7.53
C ILE A 36 -24.83 -14.36 -7.11
N PRO A 37 -25.11 -14.19 -5.81
CA PRO A 37 -26.43 -13.75 -5.34
C PRO A 37 -26.81 -12.40 -5.94
N ASP A 38 -28.11 -12.18 -6.11
CA ASP A 38 -28.61 -10.90 -6.59
C ASP A 38 -28.33 -9.77 -5.57
N ILE A 39 -28.09 -8.55 -6.07
CA ILE A 39 -27.73 -7.41 -5.21
C ILE A 39 -28.77 -7.14 -4.10
N THR A 40 -30.04 -7.53 -4.32
CA THR A 40 -31.14 -7.36 -3.36
C THR A 40 -31.04 -8.23 -2.09
N VAL A 41 -30.18 -9.26 -2.08
CA VAL A 41 -30.00 -10.14 -0.89
C VAL A 41 -29.01 -9.58 0.13
N HIS A 42 -28.23 -8.58 -0.24
CA HIS A 42 -27.24 -7.93 0.60
C HIS A 42 -27.89 -6.83 1.46
N ARG A 43 -28.67 -7.24 2.47
CA ARG A 43 -29.46 -6.30 3.29
C ARG A 43 -28.70 -5.72 4.49
N ASN A 44 -27.59 -6.35 4.87
CA ASN A 44 -26.90 -6.08 6.14
C ASN A 44 -25.47 -5.52 5.98
N HIS A 45 -25.10 -5.10 4.77
CA HIS A 45 -23.84 -4.40 4.53
C HIS A 45 -23.99 -3.46 3.33
N LEU A 46 -23.18 -2.40 3.32
CA LEU A 46 -23.18 -1.43 2.24
C LEU A 46 -22.64 -2.09 0.96
N ILE A 47 -23.30 -1.85 -0.16
CA ILE A 47 -22.93 -2.38 -1.49
C ILE A 47 -22.71 -1.20 -2.44
N GLY A 48 -21.98 -1.44 -3.54
CA GLY A 48 -21.76 -0.45 -4.59
C GLY A 48 -20.95 0.74 -4.07
N ASN A 49 -21.38 1.95 -4.43
CA ASN A 49 -20.65 3.18 -4.04
C ASN A 49 -20.61 3.39 -2.51
N ALA A 50 -21.61 2.91 -1.77
CA ALA A 50 -21.66 3.03 -0.32
C ALA A 50 -20.68 2.07 0.39
N ALA A 51 -20.34 0.94 -0.23
CA ALA A 51 -19.24 0.07 0.21
C ALA A 51 -17.87 0.77 0.12
N GLY A 52 -17.79 1.85 -0.67
CA GLY A 52 -16.61 2.70 -0.84
C GLY A 52 -16.08 3.32 0.46
N LEU A 53 -16.86 3.31 1.56
CA LEU A 53 -16.39 3.73 2.88
C LEU A 53 -15.24 2.86 3.41
N ILE A 54 -15.18 1.58 3.04
CA ILE A 54 -14.19 0.60 3.50
C ILE A 54 -13.16 0.30 2.39
N GLN A 55 -13.24 0.98 1.25
CA GLN A 55 -12.30 0.72 0.16
C GLN A 55 -10.90 1.25 0.49
N PRO A 56 -9.87 0.40 0.40
CA PRO A 56 -8.49 0.87 0.50
C PRO A 56 -8.18 1.82 -0.66
N ILE A 57 -7.32 2.80 -0.39
CA ILE A 57 -6.76 3.67 -1.42
C ILE A 57 -6.01 2.85 -2.48
N SER A 58 -6.01 3.30 -3.74
CA SER A 58 -5.21 2.68 -4.80
C SER A 58 -3.73 2.67 -4.45
N ASP A 59 -3.04 1.54 -4.68
CA ASP A 59 -1.61 1.40 -4.44
C ASP A 59 -0.78 2.44 -5.22
N GLU A 60 -1.21 2.79 -6.42
CA GLU A 60 -0.58 3.84 -7.25
C GLU A 60 -0.60 5.20 -6.54
N LEU A 61 -1.72 5.56 -5.90
CA LEU A 61 -1.81 6.80 -5.13
C LEU A 61 -0.96 6.72 -3.86
N VAL A 62 -0.85 5.55 -3.23
CA VAL A 62 0.04 5.35 -2.07
C VAL A 62 1.50 5.58 -2.47
N ILE A 63 1.93 5.03 -3.61
CA ILE A 63 3.25 5.25 -4.17
C ILE A 63 3.44 6.75 -4.44
N LYS A 64 2.45 7.39 -5.08
CA LYS A 64 2.52 8.81 -5.40
C LYS A 64 2.62 9.72 -4.18
N ILE A 65 1.88 9.42 -3.10
CA ILE A 65 2.00 10.11 -1.81
C ILE A 65 3.43 9.98 -1.28
N GLY A 66 4.01 8.78 -1.36
CA GLY A 66 5.40 8.54 -0.95
C GLY A 66 6.41 9.39 -1.72
N GLU A 67 6.28 9.50 -3.04
CA GLU A 67 7.11 10.36 -3.89
C GLU A 67 6.98 11.84 -3.50
N LEU A 68 5.74 12.33 -3.36
CA LEU A 68 5.47 13.74 -3.06
C LEU A 68 5.98 14.14 -1.67
N VAL A 69 5.86 13.24 -0.69
CA VAL A 69 6.46 13.45 0.64
C VAL A 69 7.98 13.55 0.56
N LYS A 70 8.65 12.73 -0.27
CA LYS A 70 10.10 12.81 -0.48
C LYS A 70 10.54 14.14 -1.12
N VAL A 71 9.72 14.70 -2.01
CA VAL A 71 9.95 16.00 -2.64
C VAL A 71 9.66 17.18 -1.68
N GLY A 72 9.03 16.92 -0.53
CA GLY A 72 8.80 17.91 0.52
C GLY A 72 7.37 18.44 0.61
N VAL A 73 6.40 17.82 -0.06
CA VAL A 73 4.97 18.20 0.09
C VAL A 73 4.51 17.93 1.52
N ASN A 74 4.17 19.00 2.24
CA ASN A 74 3.89 18.93 3.68
C ASN A 74 2.44 19.14 4.06
N SER A 75 1.66 19.81 3.21
CA SER A 75 0.25 20.11 3.43
C SER A 75 -0.65 19.02 2.85
N VAL A 76 -1.68 18.63 3.60
CA VAL A 76 -2.72 17.71 3.13
C VAL A 76 -3.47 18.32 1.94
N THR A 77 -3.69 19.63 1.94
CA THR A 77 -4.38 20.33 0.85
C THR A 77 -3.59 20.30 -0.44
N GLU A 78 -2.28 20.53 -0.37
CA GLU A 78 -1.40 20.42 -1.54
C GLU A 78 -1.35 18.98 -2.05
N MET A 79 -1.19 18.01 -1.13
CA MET A 79 -1.20 16.60 -1.46
C MET A 79 -2.47 16.21 -2.21
N ARG A 80 -3.65 16.60 -1.70
CA ARG A 80 -4.94 16.33 -2.36
C ARG A 80 -4.98 16.88 -3.78
N ARG A 81 -4.54 18.12 -3.99
CA ARG A 81 -4.48 18.74 -5.32
C ARG A 81 -3.59 17.96 -6.28
N HIS A 82 -2.44 17.47 -5.80
CA HIS A 82 -1.55 16.63 -6.60
C HIS A 82 -2.18 15.28 -6.95
N LEU A 83 -2.89 14.65 -6.01
CA LEU A 83 -3.57 13.37 -6.24
C LEU A 83 -4.74 13.54 -7.22
N GLU A 84 -5.54 14.60 -7.09
CA GLU A 84 -6.61 14.90 -8.04
C GLU A 84 -6.05 15.07 -9.46
N ASN A 85 -4.98 15.85 -9.61
CA ASN A 85 -4.32 16.02 -10.90
C ASN A 85 -3.77 14.68 -11.44
N PHE A 86 -3.17 13.86 -10.58
CA PHE A 86 -2.69 12.53 -10.95
C PHE A 86 -3.83 11.65 -11.47
N VAL A 87 -4.97 11.63 -10.79
CA VAL A 87 -6.15 10.88 -11.24
C VAL A 87 -6.68 11.43 -12.57
N HIS A 88 -6.73 12.76 -12.74
CA HIS A 88 -7.14 13.37 -14.01
C HIS A 88 -6.23 13.04 -15.19
N ILE A 89 -4.93 12.86 -14.96
CA ILE A 89 -3.97 12.49 -16.01
C ILE A 89 -4.09 11.01 -16.38
N ASN A 90 -4.30 10.12 -15.40
CA ASN A 90 -4.31 8.68 -15.63
C ASN A 90 -5.64 8.12 -16.15
N PHE A 91 -6.73 8.88 -16.02
CA PHE A 91 -8.05 8.46 -16.46
C PHE A 91 -8.57 9.37 -17.59
N SER A 92 -9.08 8.76 -18.65
CA SER A 92 -9.78 9.49 -19.71
C SER A 92 -11.11 10.05 -19.19
N SER A 93 -11.63 11.11 -19.83
CA SER A 93 -12.90 11.74 -19.43
C SER A 93 -14.09 10.78 -19.35
N ARG A 94 -14.10 9.71 -20.16
CA ARG A 94 -15.14 8.67 -20.16
C ARG A 94 -15.01 7.63 -19.04
N SER A 95 -13.83 7.47 -18.43
CA SER A 95 -13.55 6.48 -17.38
C SER A 95 -13.27 7.13 -16.03
N MET A 96 -13.62 8.41 -15.87
CA MET A 96 -13.33 9.18 -14.67
C MET A 96 -14.05 8.58 -13.46
N PRO A 97 -13.33 8.19 -12.39
CA PRO A 97 -13.97 7.76 -11.17
C PRO A 97 -14.79 8.90 -10.57
N ASN A 98 -15.91 8.58 -9.93
CA ASN A 98 -16.69 9.57 -9.18
C ASN A 98 -15.84 10.14 -8.03
N LYS A 99 -15.95 11.44 -7.73
CA LYS A 99 -15.30 12.08 -6.57
C LYS A 99 -15.66 11.45 -5.23
N SER A 100 -16.82 10.79 -5.11
CA SER A 100 -17.19 10.04 -3.91
C SER A 100 -16.41 8.72 -3.75
N ASN A 101 -15.68 8.28 -4.78
CA ASN A 101 -14.89 7.06 -4.74
C ASN A 101 -13.58 7.29 -3.96
N LYS A 102 -13.57 6.88 -2.69
CA LYS A 102 -12.43 7.04 -1.78
C LYS A 102 -11.16 6.29 -2.21
N ARG A 103 -11.27 5.30 -3.11
CA ARG A 103 -10.11 4.60 -3.68
C ARG A 103 -9.23 5.56 -4.48
N PHE A 104 -9.84 6.53 -5.18
CA PHE A 104 -9.16 7.48 -6.06
C PHE A 104 -9.17 8.92 -5.51
N PHE A 105 -10.21 9.28 -4.76
CA PHE A 105 -10.38 10.57 -4.11
C PHE A 105 -10.46 10.38 -2.59
N PRO A 106 -9.33 10.06 -1.93
CA PRO A 106 -9.30 9.77 -0.50
C PRO A 106 -9.65 11.01 0.34
N LEU A 107 -10.13 10.76 1.56
CA LEU A 107 -10.37 11.80 2.56
C LEU A 107 -9.05 12.38 3.08
N ASP A 108 -9.11 13.61 3.58
CA ASP A 108 -7.99 14.31 4.21
C ASP A 108 -7.32 13.52 5.33
N GLU A 109 -8.11 12.83 6.14
CA GLU A 109 -7.62 11.96 7.20
C GLU A 109 -6.82 10.78 6.64
N THR A 110 -7.32 10.13 5.60
CA THR A 110 -6.64 9.05 4.89
C THR A 110 -5.32 9.56 4.29
N ILE A 111 -5.34 10.71 3.61
CA ILE A 111 -4.14 11.34 3.05
C ILE A 111 -3.11 11.60 4.15
N ARG A 112 -3.53 12.24 5.25
CA ARG A 112 -2.67 12.53 6.41
C ARG A 112 -2.01 11.28 6.97
N ASN A 113 -2.78 10.21 7.16
CA ASN A 113 -2.26 8.95 7.69
C ASN A 113 -1.21 8.33 6.78
N HIS A 114 -1.45 8.34 5.46
CA HIS A 114 -0.46 7.85 4.48
C HIS A 114 0.79 8.74 4.41
N MET A 115 0.64 10.07 4.51
CA MET A 115 1.78 10.99 4.60
C MET A 115 2.63 10.72 5.85
N LEU A 116 2.00 10.55 7.01
CA LEU A 116 2.70 10.21 8.25
C LEU A 116 3.43 8.87 8.14
N LYS A 117 2.79 7.86 7.53
CA LYS A 117 3.41 6.55 7.28
C LYS A 117 4.60 6.68 6.32
N ALA A 118 4.49 7.48 5.27
CA ALA A 118 5.59 7.76 4.35
C ALA A 118 6.76 8.46 5.05
N ARG A 119 6.49 9.49 5.86
CA ARG A 119 7.52 10.17 6.67
C ARG A 119 8.21 9.21 7.64
N LYS A 120 7.45 8.40 8.36
CA LYS A 120 8.02 7.40 9.28
C LYS A 120 8.92 6.40 8.57
N LYS A 121 8.59 6.00 7.32
CA LYS A 121 9.47 5.15 6.50
C LYS A 121 10.76 5.85 6.07
N MET A 122 10.77 7.18 5.98
CA MET A 122 11.97 7.96 5.68
C MET A 122 12.83 8.22 6.92
N CYS A 123 12.24 8.15 8.12
CA CYS A 123 12.99 8.21 9.36
C CYS A 123 13.73 6.88 9.57
N TYR A 124 15.03 6.85 9.28
CA TYR A 124 15.88 5.68 9.48
C TYR A 124 16.03 5.30 10.98
N SER A 125 15.75 6.23 11.90
CA SER A 125 15.73 5.99 13.34
C SER A 125 15.08 7.18 14.09
N LEU A 126 14.61 6.98 15.33
CA LEU A 126 14.21 8.08 16.24
C LEU A 126 15.39 9.01 16.59
N ILE A 127 16.61 8.58 16.28
CA ILE A 127 17.89 9.25 16.49
C ILE A 127 18.65 9.18 15.16
N ASP A 128 18.74 10.29 14.44
CA ASP A 128 19.28 10.37 13.08
C ASP A 128 20.82 10.27 13.03
N GLN A 129 21.38 9.14 13.48
CA GLN A 129 22.83 8.93 13.52
C GLN A 129 23.40 8.60 12.14
N GLU A 130 22.62 7.98 11.26
CA GLU A 130 23.09 7.59 9.93
C GLU A 130 23.26 8.78 8.99
N CYS A 131 22.31 9.72 8.96
CA CYS A 131 22.49 10.95 8.17
C CYS A 131 23.60 11.82 8.76
N LEU A 132 23.74 11.83 10.08
CA LEU A 132 24.82 12.57 10.74
C LEU A 132 26.19 11.98 10.41
N ASN A 133 26.31 10.65 10.41
CA ASN A 133 27.52 9.94 9.95
C ASN A 133 27.91 10.34 8.53
N LYS A 134 26.94 10.35 7.61
CA LYS A 134 27.18 10.76 6.21
C LYS A 134 27.65 12.20 6.11
N LYS A 135 27.07 13.13 6.89
CA LYS A 135 27.52 14.52 6.96
C LYS A 135 28.91 14.67 7.57
N VAL A 136 29.23 13.95 8.63
CA VAL A 136 30.56 13.97 9.24
C VAL A 136 31.62 13.48 8.25
N ALA A 137 31.32 12.40 7.51
CA ALA A 137 32.21 11.89 6.46
C ALA A 137 32.40 12.91 5.30
N GLU A 138 31.33 13.60 4.90
CA GLU A 138 31.38 14.68 3.92
C GLU A 138 32.26 15.85 4.42
N TRP A 139 32.06 16.28 5.67
CA TRP A 139 32.84 17.36 6.27
C TRP A 139 34.32 17.00 6.45
N ALA A 140 34.64 15.77 6.85
CA ALA A 140 36.02 15.30 6.94
C ALA A 140 36.74 15.34 5.58
N ASN A 141 36.01 15.10 4.48
CA ASN A 141 36.57 15.21 3.13
C ASN A 141 36.76 16.67 2.67
N ASN A 142 35.78 17.53 2.95
CA ASN A 142 35.77 18.92 2.50
C ASN A 142 36.64 19.84 3.36
N TYR A 143 36.83 19.51 4.64
CA TYR A 143 37.56 20.30 5.62
C TYR A 143 38.58 19.41 6.34
N LYS A 144 39.65 19.04 5.64
CA LYS A 144 40.69 18.14 6.18
C LYS A 144 41.43 18.69 7.42
N GLU A 145 41.40 20.00 7.58
CA GLU A 145 41.96 20.72 8.73
C GLU A 145 41.01 20.78 9.94
N ALA A 146 39.73 20.45 9.76
CA ALA A 146 38.77 20.40 10.86
C ALA A 146 38.88 19.06 11.59
N PHE A 147 39.30 19.09 12.86
CA PHE A 147 39.30 17.92 13.74
C PHE A 147 37.89 17.64 14.26
N ILE A 148 37.04 17.08 13.39
CA ILE A 148 35.67 16.71 13.72
C ILE A 148 35.67 15.34 14.38
N LYS A 149 35.27 15.29 15.65
CA LYS A 149 35.03 14.03 16.36
C LYS A 149 33.54 13.80 16.50
N PHE A 150 33.09 12.63 16.06
CA PHE A 150 31.71 12.19 16.12
C PHE A 150 31.60 11.03 17.09
N ARG A 151 30.67 11.13 18.04
CA ARG A 151 30.28 10.00 18.89
C ARG A 151 28.81 9.64 18.67
N PRO A 152 28.54 8.44 18.13
CA PRO A 152 27.19 7.93 18.01
C PRO A 152 26.59 7.65 19.40
N LYS A 153 25.27 7.77 19.49
CA LYS A 153 24.53 7.50 20.73
C LYS A 153 24.34 5.99 20.89
N GLY A 154 24.73 5.47 22.05
CA GLY A 154 24.53 4.06 22.40
C GLY A 154 25.62 3.10 21.93
N GLU A 155 26.74 3.59 21.38
CA GLU A 155 27.92 2.75 21.16
C GLU A 155 28.65 2.50 22.49
N ASN A 156 28.84 1.21 22.79
CA ASN A 156 29.81 0.75 23.77
C ASN A 156 31.14 0.59 23.03
N ASN A 157 32.13 1.44 23.33
CA ASN A 157 33.50 1.09 22.98
C ASN A 157 33.82 -0.23 23.69
N LEU A 158 34.26 -1.26 22.96
CA LEU A 158 34.61 -2.58 23.52
C LEU A 158 35.70 -2.50 24.60
N GLU A 159 36.41 -1.37 24.68
CA GLU A 159 37.45 -1.09 25.69
C GLU A 159 36.95 -0.30 26.91
N ASP A 160 35.70 0.17 26.92
CA ASP A 160 35.18 1.07 27.95
C ASP A 160 33.95 0.45 28.64
N ASN A 161 34.16 -0.18 29.80
CA ASN A 161 33.15 -0.86 30.62
C ASN A 161 32.10 0.08 31.23
N ASN A 162 32.04 1.35 30.81
CA ASN A 162 31.11 2.33 31.34
C ASN A 162 29.70 2.13 30.78
N GLN A 163 28.82 1.53 31.57
CA GLN A 163 27.38 1.41 31.27
C GLN A 163 26.68 2.76 31.05
N ASP A 164 27.28 3.88 31.49
CA ASP A 164 26.78 5.24 31.22
C ASP A 164 26.93 5.68 29.76
N LEU A 165 27.83 5.07 28.97
CA LEU A 165 27.94 5.38 27.53
C LEU A 165 26.67 5.02 26.77
N GLN A 166 25.96 3.96 27.18
CA GLN A 166 24.68 3.56 26.57
C GLN A 166 23.59 4.64 26.71
N LYS A 167 23.68 5.47 27.76
CA LYS A 167 22.75 6.59 28.01
C LYS A 167 23.27 7.93 27.48
N SER A 168 24.48 7.97 26.92
CA SER A 168 25.09 9.23 26.49
C SER A 168 24.37 9.86 25.29
N LEU A 169 24.38 11.19 25.25
CA LEU A 169 23.80 11.98 24.17
C LEU A 169 24.69 11.90 22.92
N LEU A 170 24.06 12.09 21.76
CA LEU A 170 24.75 12.29 20.49
C LEU A 170 25.58 13.58 20.56
N PHE A 171 26.87 13.51 20.22
CA PHE A 171 27.71 14.72 20.19
C PHE A 171 28.62 14.77 18.97
N ILE A 172 28.80 16.00 18.47
CA ILE A 172 29.82 16.38 17.50
C ILE A 172 30.61 17.52 18.14
N PHE A 173 31.92 17.42 18.07
CA PHE A 173 32.78 18.54 18.43
C PHE A 173 33.89 18.72 17.40
N GLN A 174 34.32 19.97 17.25
CA GLN A 174 35.45 20.37 16.43
C GLN A 174 36.54 20.88 17.39
N ASP A 175 37.71 20.25 17.39
CA ASP A 175 38.89 20.82 18.07
C ASP A 175 39.47 21.98 17.26
N LYS A 176 40.06 22.95 17.97
CA LYS A 176 40.73 24.12 17.38
C LYS A 176 42.04 23.76 16.68
#